data_AF-A0A7S0JDQ7-F1
#
_entry.id   AF-A0A7S0JDQ7-F1
#
_cell.length_a   1.000
_cell.length_b   1.000
_cell.length_c   1.000
_cell.angle_alpha   90.00
_cell.angle_beta   90.00
_cell.angle_gamma   90.00
#
_symmetry.space_group_name_H-M   'P 1'
#
loop_
_entity.id
_entity.type
_entity.pdbx_description
1 polymer ?
#
loop_
_entity_poly.entity_id
_entity_poly.type
_entity_poly.pdbx_seq_one_letter_code
_entity_poly.pdbx_strand_id
1 'polypeptide(L)'
;PPTPLPPKFPQAPAGHHAVSVTAGSSPQVVRWELSCADGAYQLSGGAPFTGSIAVPPGTVCVLSMQAMAQYYGNSYLFGWSGAEWTGIGQQSLTLKQGLTSDSVTFVAPHAPPALPPSPTPLPPQLSPTPLPPSLPPSLPPPSTASPPPPLPPPLPSLPPPLSPPTPLPP
;
A
#
# COMPACT_ATOMS: atom_id res chain seq x y z
N PRO A 1 -43.55 -15.56 -24.91
CA PRO A 1 -42.72 -14.62 -25.70
C PRO A 1 -41.34 -14.45 -25.05
N PRO A 2 -40.23 -14.85 -25.71
CA PRO A 2 -38.90 -14.56 -25.19
C PRO A 2 -38.59 -13.07 -25.41
N THR A 3 -38.14 -12.40 -24.35
CA THR A 3 -37.77 -10.99 -24.30
C THR A 3 -36.66 -10.69 -25.35
N PRO A 4 -36.71 -9.56 -26.07
CA PRO A 4 -35.64 -9.20 -27.00
C PRO A 4 -34.31 -9.05 -26.24
N LEU A 5 -33.28 -9.76 -26.69
CA LEU A 5 -31.90 -9.53 -26.24
C LEU A 5 -31.48 -8.11 -26.65
N PRO A 6 -30.82 -7.34 -25.74
CA PRO A 6 -30.36 -6.00 -26.05
C PRO A 6 -29.37 -6.00 -27.25
N PRO A 7 -29.30 -4.88 -28.00
CA PRO A 7 -28.45 -4.76 -29.18
C PRO A 7 -26.99 -5.02 -28.81
N LYS A 8 -26.41 -5.97 -29.54
CA LYS A 8 -25.04 -6.46 -29.44
C LYS A 8 -24.08 -5.39 -29.99
N PHE A 9 -23.91 -4.27 -29.28
CA PHE A 9 -22.77 -3.39 -29.51
C PHE A 9 -21.48 -4.20 -29.28
N PRO A 10 -20.36 -3.91 -29.96
CA PRO A 10 -19.08 -4.52 -29.64
C PRO A 10 -18.78 -4.20 -28.17
N GLN A 11 -18.99 -5.18 -27.29
CA GLN A 11 -18.71 -5.02 -25.88
C GLN A 11 -17.21 -4.85 -25.78
N ALA A 12 -16.75 -3.63 -25.50
CA ALA A 12 -15.34 -3.35 -25.29
C ALA A 12 -14.82 -4.35 -24.24
N PRO A 13 -13.64 -4.96 -24.46
CA PRO A 13 -13.08 -5.90 -23.50
C PRO A 13 -13.08 -5.29 -22.10
N ALA A 14 -13.60 -6.01 -21.12
CA ALA A 14 -13.58 -5.54 -19.74
C ALA A 14 -12.13 -5.38 -19.27
N GLY A 15 -11.78 -4.18 -18.79
CA GLY A 15 -10.48 -3.89 -18.21
C GLY A 15 -10.39 -4.45 -16.80
N HIS A 16 -9.26 -5.09 -16.46
CA HIS A 16 -9.02 -5.55 -15.10
C HIS A 16 -8.51 -4.38 -14.26
N HIS A 17 -9.23 -4.04 -13.20
CA HIS A 17 -8.87 -2.99 -12.27
C HIS A 17 -8.54 -3.61 -10.92
N ALA A 18 -7.35 -3.33 -10.40
CA ALA A 18 -7.01 -3.65 -9.02
C ALA A 18 -7.83 -2.78 -8.06
N VAL A 19 -8.28 -3.38 -6.98
CA VAL A 19 -8.98 -2.73 -5.87
C VAL A 19 -8.25 -3.08 -4.59
N SER A 20 -7.94 -2.07 -3.79
CA SER A 20 -7.32 -2.27 -2.48
C SER A 20 -7.89 -1.32 -1.45
N VAL A 21 -8.03 -1.81 -0.22
CA VAL A 21 -8.46 -1.05 0.94
C VAL A 21 -7.47 -1.25 2.08
N THR A 22 -6.97 -0.15 2.62
CA THR A 22 -6.05 -0.18 3.77
C THR A 22 -6.80 -0.42 5.07
N ALA A 23 -6.16 -1.05 6.06
CA ALA A 23 -6.80 -1.42 7.32
C ALA A 23 -7.28 -0.21 8.16
N GLY A 24 -6.53 0.91 8.11
CA GLY A 24 -6.76 2.07 8.97
C GLY A 24 -6.67 1.73 10.46
N SER A 25 -7.29 2.57 11.29
CA SER A 25 -7.27 2.43 12.75
C SER A 25 -8.31 1.45 13.29
N SER A 26 -9.33 1.12 12.50
CA SER A 26 -10.45 0.27 12.94
C SER A 26 -10.98 -0.59 11.78
N PRO A 27 -10.17 -1.53 11.25
CA PRO A 27 -10.53 -2.32 10.07
C PRO A 27 -11.84 -3.09 10.21
N GLN A 28 -12.16 -3.56 11.42
CA GLN A 28 -13.38 -4.31 11.75
C GLN A 28 -14.68 -3.56 11.48
N VAL A 29 -14.61 -2.22 11.37
CA VAL A 29 -15.76 -1.36 11.12
C VAL A 29 -15.72 -0.65 9.77
N VAL A 30 -14.78 -1.03 8.89
CA VAL A 30 -14.76 -0.56 7.50
C VAL A 30 -15.59 -1.50 6.63
N ARG A 31 -16.55 -0.93 5.89
CA ARG A 31 -17.32 -1.64 4.87
C ARG A 31 -17.41 -0.78 3.62
N TRP A 32 -17.36 -1.42 2.46
CA TRP A 32 -17.53 -0.75 1.18
C TRP A 32 -18.18 -1.68 0.17
N GLU A 33 -18.85 -1.07 -0.79
CA GLU A 33 -19.51 -1.74 -1.89
C GLU A 33 -19.32 -0.92 -3.15
N LEU A 34 -18.84 -1.56 -4.20
CA LEU A 34 -18.68 -1.00 -5.52
C LEU A 34 -19.72 -1.63 -6.44
N SER A 35 -20.46 -0.80 -7.15
CA SER A 35 -21.43 -1.22 -8.16
C SER A 35 -21.21 -0.45 -9.45
N CYS A 36 -20.96 -1.17 -10.56
CA CYS A 36 -20.76 -0.60 -11.89
C CYS A 36 -21.82 -1.11 -12.87
N ALA A 37 -22.21 -0.27 -13.84
CA ALA A 37 -23.27 -0.55 -14.81
C ALA A 37 -24.57 -1.01 -14.13
N ASP A 38 -25.05 -0.20 -13.16
CA ASP A 38 -26.30 -0.44 -12.44
C ASP A 38 -26.38 -1.84 -11.77
N GLY A 39 -25.24 -2.35 -11.30
CA GLY A 39 -25.15 -3.62 -10.58
C GLY A 39 -24.73 -4.83 -11.41
N ALA A 40 -24.42 -4.65 -12.69
CA ALA A 40 -23.89 -5.73 -13.53
C ALA A 40 -22.50 -6.22 -13.07
N TYR A 41 -21.69 -5.31 -12.48
CA TYR A 41 -20.42 -5.65 -11.87
C TYR A 41 -20.38 -5.11 -10.44
N GLN A 42 -20.33 -6.02 -9.47
CA GLN A 42 -20.36 -5.65 -8.05
C GLN A 42 -19.19 -6.29 -7.31
N LEU A 43 -18.62 -5.53 -6.38
CA LEU A 43 -17.58 -6.00 -5.48
C LEU A 43 -17.75 -5.31 -4.13
N SER A 44 -17.82 -6.08 -3.06
CA SER A 44 -17.93 -5.55 -1.71
C SER A 44 -16.91 -6.19 -0.80
N GLY A 45 -16.58 -5.50 0.29
CA GLY A 45 -15.56 -5.95 1.21
C GLY A 45 -15.49 -5.16 2.50
N GLY A 46 -14.50 -5.53 3.32
CA GLY A 46 -14.07 -4.77 4.49
C GLY A 46 -12.65 -4.27 4.31
N ALA A 47 -11.99 -3.94 5.43
CA ALA A 47 -10.58 -3.65 5.45
C ALA A 47 -9.81 -4.65 6.34
N PRO A 48 -8.54 -4.96 6.03
CA PRO A 48 -7.89 -4.70 4.74
C PRO A 48 -8.47 -5.55 3.60
N PHE A 49 -8.35 -5.09 2.36
CA PHE A 49 -8.76 -5.85 1.17
C PHE A 49 -7.81 -5.66 0.00
N THR A 50 -7.62 -6.71 -0.78
CA THR A 50 -6.92 -6.69 -2.06
C THR A 50 -7.63 -7.62 -3.02
N GLY A 51 -8.03 -7.11 -4.18
CA GLY A 51 -8.72 -7.89 -5.20
C GLY A 51 -8.67 -7.18 -6.56
N SER A 52 -9.39 -7.72 -7.53
CA SER A 52 -9.52 -7.11 -8.85
C SER A 52 -10.91 -7.36 -9.42
N ILE A 53 -11.42 -6.40 -10.19
CA ILE A 53 -12.70 -6.49 -10.88
C ILE A 53 -12.52 -6.16 -12.37
N ALA A 54 -13.18 -6.93 -13.24
CA ALA A 54 -13.19 -6.67 -14.67
C ALA A 54 -14.39 -5.80 -15.02
N VAL A 55 -14.17 -4.54 -15.40
CA VAL A 55 -15.23 -3.58 -15.74
C VAL A 55 -14.96 -3.01 -17.13
N PRO A 56 -15.96 -2.89 -18.01
CA PRO A 56 -15.79 -2.23 -19.29
C PRO A 56 -15.41 -0.75 -19.11
N PRO A 57 -14.48 -0.22 -19.90
CA PRO A 57 -14.15 1.19 -19.84
C PRO A 57 -15.35 2.06 -20.22
N GLY A 58 -15.46 3.25 -19.63
CA GLY A 58 -16.61 4.13 -19.84
C GLY A 58 -17.86 3.75 -19.03
N THR A 59 -17.79 2.68 -18.23
CA THR A 59 -18.89 2.30 -17.33
C THR A 59 -18.94 3.22 -16.12
N VAL A 60 -20.13 3.67 -15.74
CA VAL A 60 -20.36 4.40 -14.49
C VAL A 60 -20.30 3.42 -13.32
N CYS A 61 -19.48 3.72 -12.33
CA CYS A 61 -19.29 3.01 -11.09
C CYS A 61 -19.67 3.90 -9.91
N VAL A 62 -20.33 3.31 -8.93
CA VAL A 62 -20.71 3.93 -7.66
C VAL A 62 -20.03 3.14 -6.55
N LEU A 63 -19.16 3.81 -5.80
CA LEU A 63 -18.54 3.27 -4.59
C LEU A 63 -19.29 3.82 -3.38
N SER A 64 -19.97 2.94 -2.66
CA SER A 64 -20.62 3.20 -1.39
C SER A 64 -19.70 2.81 -0.25
N MET A 65 -19.27 3.78 0.54
CA MET A 65 -18.38 3.62 1.67
C MET A 65 -19.19 3.73 2.95
N GLN A 66 -19.02 2.79 3.87
CA GLN A 66 -19.81 2.68 5.10
C GLN A 66 -18.88 2.46 6.29
N ALA A 67 -19.01 3.30 7.31
CA ALA A 67 -18.43 3.10 8.62
C ALA A 67 -19.50 2.44 9.48
N MET A 68 -19.25 1.21 9.93
CA MET A 68 -20.09 0.61 10.96
C MET A 68 -19.73 1.26 12.30
N ALA A 69 -20.72 1.81 12.99
CA ALA A 69 -20.52 2.19 14.38
C ALA A 69 -20.60 0.90 15.21
N GLN A 70 -19.44 0.37 15.62
CA GLN A 70 -19.41 -0.64 16.69
C GLN A 70 -19.04 0.02 18.00
N TYR A 71 -19.83 -0.32 19.01
CA TYR A 71 -19.58 0.07 20.39
C TYR A 71 -18.55 -0.90 20.97
N TYR A 72 -17.36 -0.39 21.28
CA TYR A 72 -16.32 -1.16 21.94
C TYR A 72 -15.93 -0.42 23.22
N GLY A 73 -16.37 -0.95 24.36
CA GLY A 73 -16.17 -0.31 25.66
C GLY A 73 -16.95 1.01 25.78
N ASN A 74 -16.26 2.13 26.05
CA ASN A 74 -16.85 3.46 26.21
C ASN A 74 -16.64 4.38 24.99
N SER A 75 -16.25 3.82 23.84
CA SER A 75 -15.87 4.58 22.63
C SER A 75 -16.55 4.07 21.37
N TYR A 76 -16.81 4.99 20.43
CA TYR A 76 -17.28 4.65 19.09
C TYR A 76 -16.08 4.47 18.17
N LEU A 77 -15.97 3.29 17.57
CA LEU A 77 -14.97 3.04 16.54
C LEU A 77 -15.48 3.60 15.20
N PHE A 78 -14.63 4.36 14.52
CA PHE A 78 -14.89 4.88 13.17
C PHE A 78 -13.98 4.16 12.18
N GLY A 79 -14.55 3.27 11.36
CA GLY A 79 -13.74 2.40 10.51
C GLY A 79 -12.82 3.12 9.55
N TRP A 80 -13.28 4.22 8.98
CA TRP A 80 -12.53 4.92 7.94
C TRP A 80 -11.45 5.86 8.47
N SER A 81 -11.21 5.91 9.78
CA SER A 81 -10.11 6.69 10.36
C SER A 81 -8.75 6.13 9.94
N GLY A 82 -8.17 6.70 8.88
CA GLY A 82 -6.93 6.23 8.24
C GLY A 82 -7.09 5.04 7.29
N ALA A 83 -8.33 4.64 6.98
CA ALA A 83 -8.59 3.66 5.93
C ALA A 83 -8.84 4.37 4.60
N GLU A 84 -8.32 3.80 3.52
CA GLU A 84 -8.34 4.38 2.20
C GLU A 84 -8.66 3.31 1.16
N TRP A 85 -9.55 3.65 0.23
CA TRP A 85 -9.93 2.81 -0.91
C TRP A 85 -9.24 3.32 -2.16
N THR A 86 -8.66 2.39 -2.93
CA THR A 86 -8.01 2.66 -4.21
C THR A 86 -8.48 1.64 -5.23
N GLY A 87 -8.88 2.09 -6.41
CA GLY A 87 -9.32 1.21 -7.48
C GLY A 87 -10.00 1.95 -8.62
N ILE A 88 -10.05 1.30 -9.79
CA ILE A 88 -10.72 1.82 -11.00
C ILE A 88 -10.35 3.30 -11.29
N GLY A 89 -9.05 3.62 -11.24
CA GLY A 89 -8.53 4.96 -11.49
C GLY A 89 -8.77 5.98 -10.38
N GLN A 90 -9.42 5.61 -9.28
CA GLN A 90 -9.47 6.42 -8.07
C GLN A 90 -8.34 6.00 -7.11
N GLN A 91 -7.86 6.97 -6.36
CA GLN A 91 -6.82 6.81 -5.36
C GLN A 91 -7.26 7.46 -4.05
N SER A 92 -6.89 6.86 -2.92
CA SER A 92 -7.05 7.43 -1.58
C SER A 92 -8.47 7.96 -1.25
N LEU A 93 -9.51 7.22 -1.63
CA LEU A 93 -10.88 7.57 -1.23
C LEU A 93 -11.08 7.19 0.23
N THR A 94 -11.56 8.12 1.06
CA THR A 94 -11.85 7.88 2.48
C THR A 94 -13.17 8.53 2.90
N LEU A 95 -13.82 8.03 3.94
CA LEU A 95 -14.95 8.74 4.54
C LEU A 95 -14.42 9.92 5.35
N LYS A 96 -15.03 11.08 5.16
CA LYS A 96 -14.76 12.24 6.01
C LYS A 96 -15.11 11.94 7.47
N GLN A 97 -14.32 12.47 8.39
CA GLN A 97 -14.51 12.27 9.82
C GLN A 97 -15.90 12.76 10.26
N GLY A 98 -16.61 11.91 11.02
CA GLY A 98 -17.97 12.18 11.49
C GLY A 98 -19.10 11.67 10.58
N LEU A 99 -18.78 11.18 9.37
CA LEU A 99 -19.75 10.52 8.50
C LEU A 99 -19.74 9.00 8.70
N THR A 100 -20.93 8.41 8.70
CA THR A 100 -21.13 6.96 8.77
C THR A 100 -21.27 6.33 7.38
N SER A 101 -21.58 7.12 6.35
CA SER A 101 -21.62 6.66 4.96
C SER A 101 -21.39 7.81 4.00
N ASP A 102 -20.84 7.50 2.83
CA ASP A 102 -20.67 8.40 1.69
C ASP A 102 -20.64 7.56 0.42
N SER A 103 -20.97 8.17 -0.72
CA SER A 103 -20.94 7.50 -2.02
C SER A 103 -20.25 8.35 -3.05
N VAL A 104 -19.31 7.75 -3.78
CA VAL A 104 -18.55 8.41 -4.84
C VAL A 104 -18.89 7.77 -6.17
N THR A 105 -19.32 8.58 -7.13
CA THR A 105 -19.60 8.14 -8.51
C THR A 105 -18.46 8.55 -9.42
N PHE A 106 -17.94 7.60 -10.19
CA PHE A 106 -16.87 7.82 -11.15
C PHE A 106 -17.03 6.93 -12.38
N VAL A 107 -16.30 7.21 -13.44
CA VAL A 107 -16.33 6.42 -14.67
C VAL A 107 -15.07 5.57 -14.75
N ALA A 108 -15.22 4.29 -15.12
CA ALA A 108 -14.10 3.40 -15.30
C ALA A 108 -13.17 3.94 -16.40
N PRO A 109 -11.87 4.16 -16.10
CA PRO A 109 -10.96 4.69 -17.08
C PRO A 109 -10.80 3.69 -18.22
N HIS A 110 -10.55 4.21 -19.42
CA HIS A 110 -10.06 3.38 -20.51
C HIS A 110 -8.76 2.73 -20.06
N ALA A 111 -8.66 1.40 -20.20
CA ALA A 111 -7.39 0.73 -20.00
C ALA A 111 -6.35 1.47 -20.85
N PRO A 112 -5.20 1.88 -20.29
CA PRO A 112 -4.12 2.42 -21.10
C PRO A 112 -3.88 1.45 -22.28
N PRO A 113 -3.64 1.95 -23.50
CA PRO A 113 -3.18 1.09 -24.58
C PRO A 113 -2.03 0.25 -24.02
N ALA A 114 -2.13 -1.08 -24.09
CA ALA A 114 -1.09 -1.95 -23.59
C ALA A 114 0.25 -1.43 -24.11
N LEU A 115 1.12 -0.98 -23.21
CA LEU A 115 2.47 -0.61 -23.60
C LEU A 115 3.02 -1.80 -24.37
N PRO A 116 3.62 -1.60 -25.57
CA PRO A 116 4.21 -2.70 -26.31
C PRO A 116 5.14 -3.48 -25.38
N PRO A 117 5.26 -4.82 -25.56
CA PRO A 117 6.12 -5.62 -24.70
C PRO A 117 7.49 -4.94 -24.64
N SER A 118 7.96 -4.64 -23.42
CA SER A 118 9.30 -4.09 -23.24
C SER A 118 10.27 -4.97 -24.03
N PRO A 119 11.18 -4.40 -24.84
CA PRO A 119 12.18 -5.20 -25.53
C PRO A 119 12.92 -6.01 -24.47
N THR A 120 12.97 -7.33 -24.67
CA THR A 120 13.75 -8.27 -23.86
C THR A 120 15.11 -7.65 -23.55
N PRO A 121 15.60 -7.68 -22.30
CA PRO A 121 16.95 -7.22 -22.02
C PRO A 121 17.91 -7.97 -22.94
N LEU A 122 18.58 -7.22 -23.82
CA LEU A 122 19.62 -7.74 -24.70
C LEU A 122 20.66 -8.44 -23.82
N PRO A 123 21.19 -9.61 -24.20
CA PRO A 123 22.27 -10.25 -23.46
C PRO A 123 23.40 -9.23 -23.21
N PRO A 124 24.10 -9.30 -22.06
CA PRO A 124 25.15 -8.36 -21.74
C PRO A 124 26.17 -8.35 -22.87
N GLN A 125 26.25 -7.21 -23.58
CA GLN A 125 27.22 -6.99 -24.62
C GLN A 125 28.60 -7.16 -23.97
N LEU A 126 29.34 -8.18 -24.42
CA LEU A 126 30.69 -8.48 -23.95
C LEU A 126 31.51 -7.19 -23.98
N SER A 127 31.97 -6.77 -22.81
CA SER A 127 32.74 -5.57 -22.61
C SER A 127 33.95 -5.56 -23.56
N PRO A 128 34.28 -4.43 -24.21
CA PRO A 128 35.55 -4.33 -24.90
C PRO A 128 36.68 -4.49 -23.87
N THR A 129 37.62 -5.37 -24.20
CA THR A 129 38.86 -5.66 -23.48
C THR A 129 39.53 -4.37 -22.97
N PRO A 130 39.99 -4.31 -21.71
CA PRO A 130 40.68 -3.13 -21.18
C PRO A 130 42.02 -2.91 -21.89
N LEU A 131 42.28 -1.67 -22.29
CA LEU A 131 43.61 -1.22 -22.72
C LEU A 131 44.56 -1.26 -21.50
N PRO A 132 45.82 -1.72 -21.63
CA PRO A 132 46.74 -1.76 -20.51
C PRO A 132 47.07 -0.34 -20.01
N PRO A 133 47.15 -0.11 -18.69
CA PRO A 133 47.66 1.14 -18.16
C PRO A 133 49.18 1.22 -18.36
N SER A 134 49.64 2.36 -18.88
CA SER A 134 51.06 2.72 -18.90
C SER A 134 51.62 2.87 -17.49
N LEU A 135 52.74 2.20 -17.23
CA LEU A 135 53.55 2.20 -16.00
C LEU A 135 54.47 3.46 -15.89
N PRO A 136 55.12 3.76 -14.75
CA PRO A 136 54.77 4.84 -13.80
C PRO A 136 55.87 5.93 -13.72
N PRO A 137 55.86 6.80 -12.69
CA PRO A 137 57.08 6.82 -11.87
C PRO A 137 56.83 6.71 -10.37
N SER A 138 57.84 6.11 -9.73
CA SER A 138 57.97 5.75 -8.33
C SER A 138 57.73 6.90 -7.35
N LEU A 139 57.00 6.59 -6.27
CA LEU A 139 56.97 7.40 -5.05
C LEU A 139 57.20 6.50 -3.81
N PRO A 140 57.83 7.06 -2.76
CA PRO A 140 58.64 6.32 -1.77
C PRO A 140 57.82 5.47 -0.76
N PRO A 141 58.46 4.52 -0.05
CA PRO A 141 57.83 3.72 1.01
C PRO A 141 57.90 4.46 2.37
N PRO A 142 57.42 3.87 3.48
CA PRO A 142 56.04 3.62 3.85
C PRO A 142 55.65 4.38 5.14
N SER A 143 54.37 4.60 5.41
CA SER A 143 53.90 4.88 6.78
C SER A 143 52.96 3.78 7.22
N THR A 144 53.51 2.98 8.11
CA THR A 144 52.95 1.93 8.96
C THR A 144 51.46 2.04 9.27
N ALA A 145 50.80 0.88 9.17
CA ALA A 145 49.46 0.60 9.64
C ALA A 145 49.19 1.17 11.04
N SER A 146 48.09 1.92 11.17
CA SER A 146 47.40 2.05 12.45
C SER A 146 46.39 0.91 12.55
N PRO A 147 46.50 -0.01 13.53
CA PRO A 147 45.40 -0.89 13.86
C PRO A 147 44.21 -0.07 14.40
N PRO A 148 42.96 -0.54 14.24
CA PRO A 148 41.81 0.10 14.88
C PRO A 148 42.00 0.10 16.41
N PRO A 149 41.49 1.11 17.12
CA PRO A 149 41.58 1.16 18.57
C PRO A 149 40.85 -0.03 19.21
N PRO A 150 41.36 -0.56 20.34
CA PRO A 150 40.68 -1.63 21.07
C PRO A 150 39.34 -1.13 21.64
N LEU A 151 38.36 -2.03 21.65
CA LEU A 151 37.04 -1.82 22.22
C LEU A 151 37.16 -1.40 23.70
N PRO A 152 36.36 -0.43 24.20
CA PRO A 152 36.35 -0.08 25.61
C PRO A 152 35.89 -1.27 26.48
N PRO A 153 36.44 -1.43 27.70
CA PRO A 153 36.02 -2.47 28.63
C PRO A 153 34.56 -2.26 29.07
N PRO A 154 33.84 -3.34 29.44
CA PRO A 154 32.48 -3.23 29.94
C PRO A 154 32.45 -2.39 31.23
N LEU A 155 31.47 -1.49 31.30
CA LEU A 155 31.25 -0.60 32.44
C LEU A 155 30.98 -1.45 33.71
N PRO A 156 31.64 -1.16 34.85
CA PRO A 156 31.35 -1.86 36.09
C PRO A 156 29.90 -1.64 36.51
N SER A 157 29.25 -2.73 36.93
CA SER A 157 27.85 -2.73 37.39
C SER A 157 27.66 -1.69 38.50
N LEU A 158 26.68 -0.80 38.31
CA LEU A 158 26.25 0.15 39.33
C LEU A 158 25.81 -0.60 40.60
N PRO A 159 26.19 -0.13 41.80
CA PRO A 159 25.68 -0.70 43.04
C PRO A 159 24.17 -0.46 43.17
N PRO A 160 23.44 -1.35 43.87
CA PRO A 160 22.00 -1.22 44.06
C PRO A 160 21.66 0.06 44.86
N PRO A 161 20.47 0.65 44.64
CA PRO A 161 20.04 1.82 45.39
C PRO A 161 19.89 1.50 46.88
N LEU A 162 20.36 2.41 47.73
CA LEU A 162 20.19 2.36 49.17
C LEU A 162 18.70 2.34 49.52
N SER A 163 18.29 1.35 50.34
CA SER A 163 16.93 1.22 50.84
C SER A 163 16.51 2.44 51.68
N PRO A 164 15.23 2.85 51.65
CA PRO A 164 14.74 3.94 52.47
C PRO A 164 14.77 3.57 53.98
N PRO A 165 15.00 4.54 54.88
CA PRO A 165 15.00 4.29 56.32
C PRO A 165 13.59 3.89 56.80
N THR A 166 13.56 2.84 57.62
CA THR A 166 12.39 2.30 58.30
C THR A 166 11.86 3.30 59.34
N PRO A 167 10.54 3.49 59.48
CA PRO A 167 9.98 4.35 60.51
C PRO A 167 10.19 3.75 61.91
N LEU A 168 10.53 4.60 62.88
CA LEU A 168 10.66 4.26 64.30
C LEU A 168 9.26 4.25 64.96
N PRO A 169 8.91 3.22 65.74
CA PRO A 169 7.86 3.29 66.77
C PRO A 169 8.47 3.12 68.19
N PRO A 170 7.69 3.30 69.28
CA PRO A 170 6.54 4.18 69.54
C PRO A 170 6.89 5.43 70.38
#